data_AF-A0A7S1SPR3-F1
#
_entry.id   AF-A0A7S1SPR3-F1
#
_cell.length_a   1.000
_cell.length_b   1.000
_cell.length_c   1.000
_cell.angle_alpha   90.00
_cell.angle_beta   90.00
_cell.angle_gamma   90.00
#
_symmetry.space_group_name_H-M   'P 1'
#
loop_
_entity.id
_entity.type
_entity.pdbx_description
1 polymer ?
#
loop_
_entity_poly.entity_id
_entity_poly.type
_entity_poly.pdbx_seq_one_letter_code
_entity_poly.pdbx_strand_id
1 'polypeptide(L)'
;VEWEAEVGGRHLDHRLAELLARRFNEHLRHLCAAPDPEVALPSAACSHPGSDVRGDTRAMAKLLSAARKAKEVLSTNSEAAVHVITLLHGQDYATTVLRSEFEELVGDLLDAAVAP
;
A
#
# COMPACT_ATOMS: atom_id res chain seq x y z
N VAL A 1 -23.20 -13.42 20.07
CA VAL A 1 -22.39 -13.52 18.84
C VAL A 1 -23.11 -12.74 17.77
N GLU A 2 -22.95 -11.42 17.83
CA GLU A 2 -23.21 -10.57 16.68
C GLU A 2 -22.00 -10.74 15.75
N TRP A 3 -22.26 -11.06 14.49
CA TRP A 3 -21.20 -11.15 13.51
C TRP A 3 -20.91 -9.74 13.01
N GLU A 4 -19.75 -9.19 13.35
CA GLU A 4 -19.29 -7.93 12.77
C GLU A 4 -18.81 -8.17 11.34
N ALA A 5 -19.65 -7.80 10.38
CA ALA A 5 -19.37 -7.92 8.95
C ALA A 5 -18.13 -7.10 8.50
N GLU A 6 -17.67 -6.18 9.35
CA GLU A 6 -16.57 -5.24 9.09
C GLU A 6 -15.21 -5.76 9.58
N VAL A 7 -15.15 -6.90 10.27
CA VAL A 7 -13.90 -7.52 10.73
C VAL A 7 -13.60 -8.74 9.88
N GLY A 8 -12.52 -8.68 9.09
CA GLY A 8 -12.13 -9.82 8.28
C GLY A 8 -10.89 -9.61 7.42
N GLY A 9 -10.43 -10.70 6.79
CA GLY A 9 -9.19 -10.71 6.01
C GLY A 9 -9.16 -9.69 4.87
N ARG A 10 -10.32 -9.34 4.30
CA ARG A 10 -10.44 -8.29 3.27
C ARG A 10 -10.10 -6.90 3.82
N HIS A 11 -10.53 -6.58 5.05
CA HIS A 11 -10.28 -5.28 5.66
C HIS A 11 -8.79 -5.11 6.01
N LEU A 12 -8.13 -6.20 6.47
CA LEU A 12 -6.68 -6.24 6.63
C LEU A 12 -5.94 -5.96 5.30
N ASP A 13 -6.39 -6.60 4.21
CA ASP A 13 -5.81 -6.38 2.88
C ASP A 13 -5.96 -4.90 2.44
N HIS A 14 -7.12 -4.30 2.69
CA HIS A 14 -7.40 -2.91 2.34
C HIS A 14 -6.55 -1.91 3.14
N ARG A 15 -6.40 -2.12 4.46
CA ARG A 15 -5.52 -1.29 5.30
C ARG A 15 -4.08 -1.32 4.79
N LEU A 16 -3.58 -2.52 4.53
CA LEU A 16 -2.21 -2.69 4.02
C LEU A 16 -2.06 -2.10 2.60
N ALA A 17 -3.03 -2.29 1.71
CA ALA A 17 -3.01 -1.67 0.39
C ALA A 17 -3.06 -0.14 0.45
N GLU A 18 -3.79 0.44 1.40
CA GLU A 18 -3.84 1.89 1.64
C GLU A 18 -2.50 2.43 2.14
N LEU A 19 -1.82 1.71 3.04
CA LEU A 19 -0.46 2.04 3.47
C LEU A 19 0.53 2.04 2.30
N LEU A 20 0.50 0.97 1.48
CA LEU A 20 1.34 0.87 0.28
C LEU A 20 1.04 1.99 -0.72
N ALA A 21 -0.24 2.33 -0.91
CA ALA A 21 -0.65 3.44 -1.77
C ALA A 21 -0.11 4.78 -1.28
N ARG A 22 -0.21 5.05 0.03
CA ARG A 22 0.33 6.27 0.65
C ARG A 22 1.84 6.37 0.42
N ARG A 23 2.59 5.32 0.74
CA ARG A 23 4.04 5.27 0.56
C ARG A 23 4.47 5.46 -0.88
N PHE A 24 3.76 4.85 -1.83
CA PHE A 24 4.05 5.02 -3.24
C PHE A 24 3.79 6.47 -3.69
N ASN A 25 2.71 7.10 -3.24
CA ASN A 25 2.44 8.50 -3.55
C ASN A 25 3.50 9.43 -2.94
N GLU A 26 3.98 9.15 -1.72
CA GLU A 26 5.12 9.86 -1.13
C GLU A 26 6.39 9.68 -1.98
N HIS A 27 6.67 8.46 -2.44
CA HIS A 27 7.80 8.17 -3.34
C HIS A 27 7.69 8.94 -4.67
N LEU A 28 6.51 8.98 -5.27
CA LEU A 28 6.25 9.79 -6.48
C LEU A 28 6.49 11.28 -6.24
N ARG A 29 6.09 11.80 -5.08
CA ARG A 29 6.34 13.19 -4.70
C ARG A 29 7.83 13.50 -4.57
N HIS A 30 8.61 12.57 -4.01
CA HIS A 30 10.07 12.72 -3.94
C HIS A 30 10.72 12.71 -5.32
N LEU A 31 10.28 11.81 -6.22
CA LEU A 31 10.78 11.78 -7.61
C LEU A 31 10.42 13.06 -8.38
N CYS A 32 9.26 13.63 -8.14
CA CYS A 32 8.85 14.92 -8.73
C CYS A 32 9.65 16.12 -8.19
N ALA A 33 10.17 16.04 -6.96
CA ALA A 33 10.98 17.09 -6.35
C ALA A 33 12.49 16.92 -6.61
N ALA A 34 12.89 15.86 -7.32
CA ALA A 34 14.29 15.59 -7.63
C ALA A 34 14.84 16.64 -8.62
N PRO A 35 16.03 17.22 -8.35
CA PRO A 35 16.64 18.22 -9.22
C PRO A 35 17.23 17.64 -10.52
N ASP A 36 17.42 16.32 -10.58
CA ASP A 36 18.09 15.61 -11.68
C ASP A 36 17.11 15.27 -12.82
N PRO A 37 17.34 15.75 -14.06
CA PRO A 37 16.41 15.58 -15.18
C PRO A 37 16.31 14.14 -15.71
N GLU A 38 17.23 13.25 -15.36
CA GLU A 38 17.18 11.82 -15.75
C GLU A 38 16.32 10.97 -14.80
N VAL A 39 16.08 11.45 -13.58
CA VAL A 39 15.32 10.75 -12.52
C VAL A 39 13.95 11.41 -12.27
N ALA A 40 13.84 12.71 -12.61
CA ALA A 40 12.58 13.44 -12.55
C ALA A 40 11.59 12.91 -13.60
N LEU A 41 10.42 12.48 -13.15
CA LEU A 41 9.28 12.23 -14.03
C LEU A 41 8.95 13.52 -14.81
N PRO A 42 8.55 13.45 -16.09
CA PRO A 42 8.23 14.64 -16.87
C PRO A 42 7.19 15.48 -16.12
N SER A 43 7.45 16.79 -15.96
CA SER A 43 6.68 17.73 -15.11
C SER A 43 5.16 17.70 -15.32
N ALA A 44 4.68 17.24 -16.49
CA ALA A 44 3.27 17.02 -16.78
C ALA A 44 2.60 15.97 -15.85
N ALA A 45 3.35 15.00 -15.32
CA ALA A 45 2.86 14.01 -14.38
C ALA A 45 2.82 14.50 -12.91
N CYS A 46 3.49 15.62 -12.59
CA CYS A 46 3.63 16.11 -11.22
C CYS A 46 2.65 17.27 -10.86
N SER A 47 1.96 17.84 -11.86
CA SER A 47 1.13 19.04 -11.69
C SER A 47 -0.39 18.75 -11.67
N HIS A 48 -0.78 17.47 -11.64
CA HIS A 48 -2.19 17.08 -11.63
C HIS A 48 -2.56 16.37 -10.33
N PRO A 49 -3.69 16.73 -9.69
CA PRO A 49 -4.26 15.98 -8.56
C PRO A 49 -4.76 14.57 -8.96
N GLY A 50 -4.45 14.11 -10.17
CA GLY A 50 -4.76 12.79 -10.71
C GLY A 50 -3.58 11.81 -10.70
N SER A 51 -2.43 12.19 -10.13
CA SER A 51 -1.25 11.33 -10.04
C SER A 51 -1.26 10.39 -8.82
N ASP A 52 -2.34 10.42 -8.04
CA ASP A 52 -2.57 9.49 -6.94
C ASP A 52 -2.90 8.10 -7.49
N VAL A 53 -2.20 7.08 -6.98
CA VAL A 53 -2.50 5.67 -7.29
C VAL A 53 -3.94 5.26 -6.93
N ARG A 54 -4.58 6.00 -6.03
CA ARG A 54 -5.97 5.81 -5.59
C ARG A 54 -6.99 6.09 -6.69
N GLY A 55 -6.66 6.93 -7.66
CA GLY A 55 -7.52 7.23 -8.81
C GLY A 55 -7.53 6.13 -9.87
N ASP A 56 -6.53 5.25 -9.88
CA ASP A 56 -6.42 4.16 -10.86
C ASP A 56 -6.81 2.81 -10.24
N THR A 57 -7.96 2.28 -10.67
CA THR A 57 -8.51 1.01 -10.18
C THR A 57 -7.59 -0.17 -10.48
N ARG A 58 -6.81 -0.14 -11.57
CA ARG A 58 -5.90 -1.23 -11.93
C ARG A 58 -4.67 -1.23 -11.03
N ALA A 59 -4.11 -0.06 -10.75
CA ALA A 59 -3.00 0.10 -9.83
C ALA A 59 -3.38 -0.31 -8.40
N MET A 60 -4.56 0.11 -7.93
CA MET A 60 -5.10 -0.34 -6.64
C MET A 60 -5.33 -1.86 -6.59
N ALA A 61 -5.80 -2.49 -7.67
CA ALA A 61 -5.95 -3.94 -7.72
C ALA A 61 -4.60 -4.69 -7.63
N LYS A 62 -3.54 -4.13 -8.25
CA LYS A 62 -2.17 -4.66 -8.11
C LYS A 62 -1.66 -4.51 -6.68
N LEU A 63 -1.87 -3.36 -6.05
CA LEU A 63 -1.51 -3.13 -4.64
C LEU A 63 -2.25 -4.07 -3.69
N LEU A 64 -3.55 -4.28 -3.88
CA LEU A 64 -4.34 -5.24 -3.09
C LEU A 64 -3.83 -6.67 -3.25
N SER A 65 -3.45 -7.06 -4.47
CA SER A 65 -2.87 -8.38 -4.73
C SER A 65 -1.52 -8.56 -4.04
N ALA A 66 -0.70 -7.51 -4.01
CA ALA A 66 0.57 -7.50 -3.31
C ALA A 66 0.38 -7.48 -1.78
N ALA A 67 -0.58 -6.71 -1.27
CA ALA A 67 -0.95 -6.66 0.14
C ALA A 67 -1.41 -8.03 0.66
N ARG A 68 -2.23 -8.77 -0.11
CA ARG A 68 -2.63 -10.14 0.24
C ARG A 68 -1.45 -11.07 0.44
N LYS A 69 -0.49 -11.04 -0.49
CA LYS A 69 0.74 -11.84 -0.41
C LYS A 69 1.60 -11.41 0.78
N ALA A 70 1.75 -10.10 0.98
CA ALA A 70 2.49 -9.55 2.09
C ALA A 70 1.88 -9.99 3.44
N LYS A 71 0.56 -9.93 3.59
CA LYS A 71 -0.15 -10.41 4.78
C LYS A 71 0.11 -11.90 5.05
N GLU A 72 0.05 -12.75 4.02
CA GLU A 72 0.34 -14.18 4.16
C GLU A 72 1.78 -14.43 4.64
N VAL A 73 2.74 -13.68 4.11
CA VAL A 73 4.14 -13.73 4.52
C VAL A 73 4.31 -13.22 5.97
N LEU A 74 3.69 -12.09 6.33
CA LEU A 74 3.73 -11.50 7.67
C LEU A 74 3.05 -12.36 8.74
N SER A 75 2.13 -13.25 8.34
CA SER A 75 1.56 -14.23 9.25
C SER A 75 2.58 -15.25 9.74
N THR A 76 3.69 -15.44 9.02
CA THR A 76 4.73 -16.42 9.34
C THR A 76 6.07 -15.76 9.67
N ASN A 77 6.38 -14.62 9.05
CA ASN A 77 7.67 -13.94 9.14
C ASN A 77 7.52 -12.55 9.77
N SER A 78 8.62 -12.00 10.29
CA SER A 78 8.66 -10.66 10.89
C SER A 78 8.69 -9.51 9.87
N GLU A 79 8.95 -9.81 8.60
CA GLU A 79 9.02 -8.84 7.51
C GLU A 79 8.49 -9.45 6.21
N ALA A 80 8.00 -8.60 5.31
CA ALA A 80 7.55 -8.99 3.98
C ALA A 80 8.01 -7.99 2.93
N ALA A 81 8.72 -8.50 1.92
CA ALA A 81 9.11 -7.72 0.76
C ALA A 81 7.94 -7.64 -0.24
N VAL A 82 7.58 -6.42 -0.63
CA VAL A 82 6.50 -6.10 -1.56
C VAL A 82 7.10 -5.53 -2.83
N HIS A 83 6.89 -6.22 -3.95
CA HIS A 83 7.34 -5.78 -5.27
C HIS A 83 6.17 -5.77 -6.25
N VAL A 84 5.93 -4.61 -6.86
CA VAL A 84 4.89 -4.41 -7.88
C VAL A 84 5.51 -3.76 -9.11
N ILE A 85 5.46 -4.48 -10.23
CA ILE A 85 6.01 -4.04 -11.51
C ILE A 85 4.99 -3.17 -12.23
N THR A 86 5.46 -2.05 -12.79
CA THR A 86 4.65 -1.10 -13.58
C THR A 86 3.36 -0.71 -12.84
N LEU A 87 3.50 -0.08 -11.67
CA LEU A 87 2.38 0.26 -10.81
C LEU A 87 1.55 1.42 -11.37
N LEU A 88 2.20 2.57 -11.63
CA LEU A 88 1.57 3.77 -12.20
C LEU A 88 2.57 4.49 -13.10
N HIS A 89 2.14 4.96 -14.27
CA HIS A 89 2.99 5.66 -15.25
C HIS A 89 4.28 4.92 -15.65
N GLY A 90 4.27 3.58 -15.59
CA GLY A 90 5.46 2.78 -15.89
C GLY A 90 6.44 2.60 -14.72
N GLN A 91 6.16 3.21 -13.56
CA GLN A 91 7.06 3.15 -12.42
C GLN A 91 6.88 1.87 -11.61
N ASP A 92 8.00 1.22 -11.30
CA ASP A 92 8.04 0.07 -10.41
C ASP A 92 8.01 0.51 -8.95
N TYR A 93 7.45 -0.34 -8.10
CA TYR A 93 7.39 -0.11 -6.67
C TYR A 93 7.96 -1.29 -5.90
N ALA A 94 8.92 -1.01 -5.04
CA ALA A 94 9.53 -1.97 -4.14
C ALA A 94 9.57 -1.38 -2.73
N THR A 95 9.06 -2.11 -1.74
CA THR A 95 9.12 -1.72 -0.34
C THR A 95 9.15 -2.96 0.55
N THR A 96 9.54 -2.79 1.80
CA THR A 96 9.46 -3.84 2.82
C THR A 96 8.52 -3.37 3.91
N VAL A 97 7.61 -4.23 4.33
CA VAL A 97 6.69 -3.99 5.45
C VAL A 97 7.12 -4.86 6.62
N LEU A 98 7.20 -4.26 7.80
CA LEU A 98 7.50 -4.96 9.05
C LEU A 98 6.20 -5.46 9.69
N ARG A 99 6.27 -6.59 10.38
CA ARG A 99 5.12 -7.14 11.11
C ARG A 99 4.62 -6.20 12.20
N SER A 100 5.53 -5.56 12.95
CA SER A 100 5.16 -4.58 13.98
C SER A 100 4.36 -3.42 13.41
N GLU A 101 4.79 -2.87 12.27
CA GLU A 101 4.09 -1.79 11.60
C GLU A 101 2.70 -2.22 11.10
N PHE A 102 2.58 -3.45 10.60
CA PHE A 102 1.29 -4.00 10.21
C PHE A 102 0.35 -4.17 11.42
N GLU A 103 0.86 -4.72 12.53
CA GLU A 103 0.08 -4.89 13.76
C GLU A 103 -0.38 -3.55 14.35
N GLU A 104 0.44 -2.50 14.28
CA GLU A 104 0.03 -1.14 14.63
C GLU A 104 -1.06 -0.59 13.69
N LEU A 105 -0.95 -0.85 12.38
CA LEU A 105 -1.90 -0.38 11.38
C LEU A 105 -3.29 -1.01 11.53
N VAL A 106 -3.36 -2.28 11.96
CA VAL A 106 -4.63 -3.02 12.11
C VAL A 106 -5.03 -3.20 13.57
N GLY A 107 -4.37 -2.50 14.50
CA GLY A 107 -4.61 -2.65 15.93
C GLY A 107 -6.07 -2.40 16.32
N ASP A 108 -6.75 -1.47 15.65
CA ASP A 108 -8.18 -1.20 15.80
C ASP A 108 -9.05 -2.40 15.41
N LEU A 109 -8.73 -3.06 14.28
CA LEU A 109 -9.45 -4.25 13.82
C LEU A 109 -9.17 -5.47 14.72
N LEU A 110 -7.96 -5.57 15.27
CA LEU A 110 -7.58 -6.66 16.16
C LEU A 110 -8.28 -6.53 17.52
N ASP A 111 -8.37 -5.32 18.06
CA ASP A 111 -9.09 -5.05 19.31
C ASP A 111 -10.59 -5.39 19.17
N ALA A 112 -11.21 -4.95 18.06
CA ALA A 112 -12.59 -5.29 17.73
C ALA A 112 -12.79 -6.81 17.58
N ALA A 113 -11.81 -7.55 17.06
CA ALA A 113 -11.91 -9.01 16.92
C ALA A 113 -11.89 -9.77 18.26
N VAL A 114 -11.40 -9.14 19.34
CA VAL A 114 -11.32 -9.72 20.69
C VAL A 114 -12.45 -9.20 21.60
N ALA A 115 -13.22 -8.20 21.15
CA ALA A 115 -14.39 -7.71 21.86
C ALA A 115 -15.42 -8.85 22.06
N PRO A 116 -16.08 -8.92 23.24
CA PRO A 116 -16.92 -10.05 23.65
C PRO A 116 -18.29 -10.15 22.95
#